data_AF-A0A1L9V6V0-F1
#
_entry.id   AF-A0A1L9V6V0-F1
#
_cell.length_a   1.000
_cell.length_b   1.000
_cell.length_c   1.000
_cell.angle_alpha   90.00
_cell.angle_beta   90.00
_cell.angle_gamma   90.00
#
_symmetry.space_group_name_H-M   'P 1'
#
loop_
_entity.id
_entity.type
_entity.pdbx_description
1 polymer ?
#
loop_
_entity_poly.entity_id
_entity_poly.type
_entity_poly.pdbx_seq_one_letter_code
_entity_poly.pdbx_strand_id
1 'polypeptide(L)'
;MPPSTRDEFEVAIICALPREADAVEALFDKTYDKSNQLYGIQSGDANVYTNGKLGPHDVVLCCLPGIGKGNAASAASSLRVSYPSVQLALLVGICGAVRFTSDGTPVSLGDVILSDRVVEYDFGRRYPDGFERKKNIKETSGRHTRETRAILADLKTKETRKQFRDRVYQYLSTLQTHRDGLWQRPNNEDDTLSDTYTPSMHIGTMGSGDTVVKSADYRNKLATDEDMIGFEMEGAGIWDNIPYIIIKGVCDYADCQKNKIWQDYAAATGASAAKAFLEHWRPTIRNVMTDSDKQCLGKLRLTDPRIDKIRIEKMKGGLLRESSDWVLQNPVFRQWQSDAAGQLLWIKGDAGKGKTMLMISIIDELSQQLQQSPEQGSNHLLSYFICQGTDSRLNNASAILRGLIYLLVIQQPSLLRHLRQQYDQTGGELYERPDLFYALSGVFQSMLQDPNFPGACFI
;
A
#
# COMPACT_ATOMS: atom_id res chain seq x y z
N MET A 1 5.19 -4.15 15.62
CA MET A 1 5.96 -2.98 16.11
C MET A 1 5.46 -1.76 15.34
N PRO A 2 5.51 -0.53 15.89
CA PRO A 2 5.17 0.66 15.11
C PRO A 2 6.18 0.82 13.95
N PRO A 3 5.78 1.45 12.83
CA PRO A 3 6.70 1.86 11.77
C PRO A 3 7.87 2.66 12.29
N SER A 4 9.07 2.47 11.72
CA SER A 4 10.27 3.24 12.10
C SER A 4 10.34 4.59 11.38
N THR A 5 9.75 4.68 10.18
CA THR A 5 9.75 5.88 9.32
C THR A 5 8.38 6.11 8.67
N ARG A 6 8.20 7.30 8.08
CA ARG A 6 7.00 7.65 7.29
C ARG A 6 6.84 6.80 6.02
N ASP A 7 7.93 6.22 5.54
CA ASP A 7 7.98 5.44 4.29
C ASP A 7 7.37 4.04 4.46
N GLU A 8 6.99 3.66 5.67
CA GLU A 8 6.36 2.37 5.98
C GLU A 8 4.83 2.46 6.06
N PHE A 9 4.25 3.66 5.94
CA PHE A 9 2.80 3.84 5.89
C PHE A 9 2.28 3.71 4.46
N GLU A 10 1.31 2.81 4.27
CA GLU A 10 0.76 2.47 2.95
C GLU A 10 -0.67 2.98 2.75
N VAL A 11 -1.33 3.40 3.83
CA VAL A 11 -2.73 3.82 3.86
C VAL A 11 -2.84 5.20 4.46
N ALA A 12 -3.50 6.10 3.74
CA ALA A 12 -3.92 7.40 4.24
C ALA A 12 -5.43 7.40 4.53
N ILE A 13 -5.84 8.13 5.56
CA ILE A 13 -7.24 8.44 5.83
C ILE A 13 -7.36 9.96 5.82
N ILE A 14 -8.30 10.48 5.04
CA ILE A 14 -8.54 11.91 4.89
C ILE A 14 -9.97 12.18 5.37
N CYS A 15 -10.10 13.10 6.33
CA CYS A 15 -11.38 13.53 6.89
C CYS A 15 -11.53 15.04 6.69
N ALA A 16 -12.72 15.50 6.30
CA ALA A 16 -12.98 16.92 6.04
C ALA A 16 -13.30 17.70 7.31
N LEU A 17 -13.88 17.03 8.30
CA LEU A 17 -14.36 17.63 9.55
C LEU A 17 -13.67 16.98 10.77
N PRO A 18 -13.43 17.75 11.86
CA PRO A 18 -12.87 17.21 13.08
C PRO A 18 -13.65 16.01 13.64
N ARG A 19 -14.99 16.06 13.65
CA ARG A 19 -15.83 14.93 14.12
C ARG A 19 -15.64 13.63 13.34
N GLU A 20 -15.30 13.73 12.07
CA GLU A 20 -15.00 12.57 11.22
C GLU A 20 -13.63 12.00 11.58
N ALA A 21 -12.64 12.87 11.80
CA ALA A 21 -11.32 12.47 12.29
C ALA A 21 -11.39 11.86 13.70
N ASP A 22 -12.17 12.44 14.60
CA ASP A 22 -12.38 11.94 15.97
C ASP A 22 -12.97 10.52 15.96
N ALA A 23 -13.95 10.25 15.08
CA ALA A 23 -14.53 8.92 14.92
C ALA A 23 -13.52 7.89 14.38
N VAL A 24 -12.64 8.29 13.46
CA VAL A 24 -11.56 7.44 12.95
C VAL A 24 -10.50 7.18 14.02
N GLU A 25 -10.04 8.23 14.72
CA GLU A 25 -9.03 8.13 15.77
C GLU A 25 -9.52 7.25 16.93
N ALA A 26 -10.80 7.36 17.32
CA ALA A 26 -11.41 6.51 18.34
C ALA A 26 -11.45 5.02 17.96
N LEU A 27 -11.32 4.68 16.67
CA LEU A 27 -11.23 3.30 16.19
C LEU A 27 -9.80 2.80 16.01
N PHE A 28 -8.77 3.63 16.24
CA PHE A 28 -7.39 3.18 16.18
C PHE A 28 -7.14 2.08 17.21
N ASP A 29 -6.54 0.97 16.76
CA ASP A 29 -6.10 -0.10 17.66
C ASP A 29 -4.88 0.35 18.49
N LYS A 30 -4.10 1.29 17.94
CA LYS A 30 -2.99 1.94 18.63
C LYS A 30 -2.67 3.29 17.97
N THR A 31 -2.46 4.32 18.79
CA THR A 31 -1.89 5.60 18.34
C THR A 31 -0.37 5.56 18.47
N TYR A 32 0.34 5.97 17.43
CA TYR A 32 1.81 6.01 17.37
C TYR A 32 2.35 7.41 17.54
N ASP A 33 1.73 8.37 16.87
CA ASP A 33 2.13 9.77 16.87
C ASP A 33 0.89 10.65 16.72
N LYS A 34 0.94 11.84 17.31
CA LYS A 34 -0.12 12.84 17.21
C LYS A 34 0.50 14.19 16.98
N SER A 35 0.00 14.90 15.98
CA SER A 35 0.46 16.24 15.59
C SER A 35 1.93 16.27 15.18
N ASN A 36 2.36 15.27 14.40
CA ASN A 36 3.69 15.20 13.78
C ASN A 36 4.88 15.22 14.77
N GLN A 37 4.69 14.82 16.03
CA GLN A 37 5.72 14.94 17.07
C GLN A 37 6.87 13.94 16.89
N LEU A 38 6.56 12.74 16.41
CA LEU A 38 7.51 11.64 16.27
C LEU A 38 7.98 11.50 14.82
N TYR A 39 7.05 11.40 13.87
CA TYR A 39 7.38 11.10 12.47
C TYR A 39 7.72 12.35 11.65
N GLY A 40 7.33 13.54 12.13
CA GLY A 40 7.54 14.82 11.45
C GLY A 40 6.80 14.91 10.11
N ILE A 41 7.16 15.92 9.32
CA ILE A 41 6.62 16.16 7.97
C ILE A 41 7.73 16.64 7.03
N GLN A 42 7.48 16.57 5.72
CA GLN A 42 8.41 17.11 4.73
C GLN A 42 8.37 18.64 4.74
N SER A 43 9.49 19.29 4.42
CA SER A 43 9.51 20.74 4.23
C SER A 43 8.49 21.17 3.16
N GLY A 44 7.67 22.17 3.48
CA GLY A 44 6.59 22.67 2.63
C GLY A 44 5.23 22.01 2.86
N ASP A 45 5.18 20.90 3.61
CA ASP A 45 3.92 20.35 4.10
C ASP A 45 3.42 21.16 5.31
N ALA A 46 2.15 21.56 5.28
CA ALA A 46 1.49 22.31 6.34
C ALA A 46 0.39 21.50 7.04
N ASN A 47 0.20 20.24 6.65
CA ASN A 47 -0.80 19.37 7.25
C ASN A 47 -0.37 18.91 8.65
N VAL A 48 -1.39 18.59 9.45
CA VAL A 48 -1.22 17.92 10.75
C VAL A 48 -1.71 16.49 10.61
N TYR A 49 -0.87 15.54 11.01
CA TYR A 49 -1.18 14.12 10.94
C TYR A 49 -1.24 13.46 12.31
N THR A 50 -2.07 12.42 12.37
CA THR A 50 -2.07 11.43 13.45
C THR A 50 -1.72 10.08 12.84
N ASN A 51 -0.71 9.41 13.37
CA ASN A 51 -0.29 8.08 12.91
C ASN A 51 -0.75 7.02 13.90
N GLY A 52 -1.23 5.90 13.37
CA GLY A 52 -1.70 4.82 14.20
C GLY A 52 -1.88 3.52 13.44
N LYS A 53 -2.51 2.57 14.11
CA LYS A 53 -2.91 1.28 13.57
C LYS A 53 -4.43 1.24 13.43
N LEU A 54 -4.92 0.86 12.26
CA LEU A 54 -6.33 0.62 12.01
C LEU A 54 -6.51 -0.73 11.31
N GLY A 55 -6.97 -1.72 12.07
CA GLY A 55 -7.05 -3.10 11.63
C GLY A 55 -5.66 -3.67 11.31
N PRO A 56 -5.47 -4.30 10.14
CA PRO A 56 -4.17 -4.87 9.77
C PRO A 56 -3.15 -3.83 9.26
N HIS A 57 -3.51 -2.56 9.14
CA HIS A 57 -2.67 -1.54 8.49
C HIS A 57 -2.17 -0.46 9.46
N ASP A 58 -0.95 0.00 9.22
CA ASP A 58 -0.44 1.24 9.77
C ASP A 58 -0.94 2.40 8.87
N VAL A 59 -1.61 3.37 9.49
CA VAL A 59 -2.34 4.44 8.80
C VAL A 59 -1.84 5.81 9.19
N VAL A 60 -1.91 6.75 8.25
CA VAL A 60 -1.77 8.19 8.49
C VAL A 60 -3.13 8.87 8.33
N LEU A 61 -3.64 9.49 9.38
CA LEU A 61 -4.86 10.28 9.38
C LEU A 61 -4.53 11.76 9.17
N CYS A 62 -5.19 12.39 8.19
CA CYS A 62 -5.12 13.82 7.90
C CYS A 62 -6.52 14.43 8.04
N CYS A 63 -6.67 15.39 8.95
CA CYS A 63 -7.87 16.24 9.01
C CYS A 63 -7.64 17.48 8.14
N LEU A 64 -8.54 17.75 7.20
CA LEU A 64 -8.44 18.91 6.33
C LEU A 64 -8.60 20.22 7.14
N PRO A 65 -7.93 21.32 6.73
CA PRO A 65 -8.11 22.64 7.36
C PRO A 65 -9.46 23.27 7.03
N GLY A 66 -10.18 22.73 6.06
CA GLY A 66 -11.51 23.16 5.65
C GLY A 66 -12.10 22.22 4.59
N ILE A 67 -13.40 22.36 4.39
CA ILE A 67 -14.21 21.61 3.40
C ILE A 67 -13.83 22.05 1.98
N GLY A 68 -14.06 21.19 0.99
CA GLY A 68 -13.99 21.56 -0.43
C GLY A 68 -12.80 20.96 -1.18
N LYS A 69 -12.92 20.91 -2.51
CA LYS A 69 -11.95 20.23 -3.38
C LYS A 69 -10.56 20.83 -3.32
N GLY A 70 -10.45 22.15 -3.20
CA GLY A 70 -9.15 22.84 -3.14
C GLY A 70 -8.34 22.48 -1.89
N ASN A 71 -9.00 22.42 -0.72
CA ASN A 71 -8.37 21.99 0.52
C ASN A 71 -7.97 20.51 0.45
N ALA A 72 -8.85 19.66 -0.06
CA ALA A 72 -8.58 18.24 -0.23
C ALA A 72 -7.41 17.97 -1.18
N ALA A 73 -7.34 18.68 -2.31
CA ALA A 73 -6.24 18.56 -3.28
C ALA A 73 -4.89 18.98 -2.68
N SER A 74 -4.86 20.14 -2.01
CA SER A 74 -3.65 20.65 -1.35
C SER A 74 -3.15 19.67 -0.29
N ALA A 75 -4.05 19.20 0.58
CA ALA A 75 -3.70 18.25 1.63
C ALA A 75 -3.22 16.90 1.06
N ALA A 76 -3.91 16.35 0.06
CA ALA A 76 -3.52 15.08 -0.57
C ALA A 76 -2.16 15.16 -1.29
N SER A 77 -1.88 16.29 -1.96
CA SER A 77 -0.58 16.53 -2.59
C SER A 77 0.55 16.52 -1.56
N SER A 78 0.39 17.28 -0.47
CA SER A 78 1.41 17.36 0.60
C SER A 78 1.57 16.02 1.34
N LEU A 79 0.47 15.31 1.59
CA LEU A 79 0.47 13.98 2.19
C LEU A 79 1.30 13.01 1.36
N ARG A 80 1.10 12.98 0.05
CA ARG A 80 1.87 12.10 -0.85
C ARG A 80 3.37 12.37 -0.81
N VAL A 81 3.77 13.62 -0.60
CA VAL A 81 5.18 13.99 -0.46
C VAL A 81 5.74 13.55 0.90
N SER A 82 4.96 13.71 1.97
CA SER A 82 5.36 13.35 3.33
C SER A 82 5.33 11.85 3.63
N TYR A 83 4.46 11.09 2.96
CA TYR A 83 4.29 9.65 3.13
C TYR A 83 4.36 8.98 1.75
N PRO A 84 5.57 8.80 1.19
CA PRO A 84 5.78 8.45 -0.22
C PRO A 84 5.28 7.05 -0.60
N SER A 85 5.14 6.15 0.40
CA SER A 85 4.70 4.77 0.20
C SER A 85 3.19 4.58 0.26
N VAL A 86 2.41 5.64 0.52
CA VAL A 86 0.95 5.55 0.53
C VAL A 86 0.44 5.09 -0.85
N GLN A 87 -0.27 3.97 -0.85
CA GLN A 87 -0.83 3.35 -2.05
C GLN A 87 -2.33 3.59 -2.18
N LEU A 88 -3.02 3.81 -1.07
CA LEU A 88 -4.45 4.04 -1.00
C LEU A 88 -4.78 5.15 0.00
N ALA A 89 -5.64 6.09 -0.41
CA ALA A 89 -6.32 6.99 0.50
C ALA A 89 -7.80 6.59 0.69
N LEU A 90 -8.28 6.60 1.92
CA LEU A 90 -9.70 6.52 2.24
C LEU A 90 -10.20 7.95 2.53
N LEU A 91 -11.10 8.47 1.70
CA LEU A 91 -11.82 9.70 2.03
C LEU A 91 -13.02 9.33 2.91
N VAL A 92 -12.85 9.52 4.21
CA VAL A 92 -13.81 9.08 5.24
C VAL A 92 -14.57 10.28 5.77
N GLY A 93 -15.88 10.13 5.96
CA GLY A 93 -16.67 11.20 6.56
C GLY A 93 -18.17 11.02 6.41
N ILE A 94 -18.87 12.14 6.27
CA ILE A 94 -20.32 12.18 6.06
C ILE A 94 -20.69 12.70 4.67
N CYS A 95 -21.87 12.33 4.20
CA CYS A 95 -22.43 12.77 2.93
C CYS A 95 -23.95 12.96 3.01
N GLY A 96 -24.48 13.71 2.04
CA GLY A 96 -25.90 13.66 1.72
C GLY A 96 -26.18 12.53 0.73
N ALA A 97 -27.39 11.97 0.72
CA ALA A 97 -27.77 10.88 -0.17
C ALA A 97 -29.12 11.10 -0.88
N VAL A 98 -29.40 10.29 -1.89
CA VAL A 98 -30.76 10.10 -2.40
C VAL A 98 -31.58 9.27 -1.39
N ARG A 99 -32.91 9.30 -1.48
CA ARG A 99 -33.78 8.43 -0.65
C ARG A 99 -33.89 7.01 -1.22
N PHE A 100 -33.82 6.90 -2.55
CA PHE A 100 -33.87 5.65 -3.28
C PHE A 100 -32.82 5.70 -4.38
N THR A 101 -32.09 4.61 -4.54
CA THR A 101 -31.20 4.44 -5.69
C THR A 101 -32.02 4.14 -6.96
N SER A 102 -31.36 4.10 -8.12
CA SER A 102 -32.03 3.87 -9.42
C SER A 102 -32.74 2.52 -9.53
N ASP A 103 -32.29 1.50 -8.78
CA ASP A 103 -32.93 0.18 -8.72
C ASP A 103 -34.09 0.12 -7.70
N GLY A 104 -34.39 1.23 -7.02
CA GLY A 104 -35.44 1.33 -6.01
C GLY A 104 -35.00 0.93 -4.61
N THR A 105 -33.72 0.59 -4.38
CA THR A 105 -33.22 0.29 -3.03
C THR A 105 -33.28 1.54 -2.15
N PRO A 106 -33.94 1.49 -0.97
CA PRO A 106 -33.98 2.61 -0.04
C PRO A 106 -32.61 2.86 0.58
N VAL A 107 -32.27 4.12 0.76
CA VAL A 107 -31.09 4.59 1.50
C VAL A 107 -31.57 5.32 2.75
N SER A 108 -31.11 4.90 3.91
CA SER A 108 -31.49 5.46 5.20
C SER A 108 -30.41 6.37 5.77
N LEU A 109 -30.81 7.30 6.65
CA LEU A 109 -29.84 8.03 7.48
C LEU A 109 -29.08 7.04 8.36
N GLY A 110 -27.77 7.25 8.47
CA GLY A 110 -26.87 6.33 9.16
C GLY A 110 -26.41 5.14 8.32
N ASP A 111 -26.89 4.94 7.09
CA ASP A 111 -26.27 4.00 6.15
C ASP A 111 -24.87 4.47 5.72
N VAL A 112 -24.12 3.59 5.06
CA VAL A 112 -22.79 3.91 4.51
C VAL A 112 -22.73 3.71 3.00
N ILE A 113 -22.09 4.64 2.31
CA ILE A 113 -21.88 4.62 0.87
C ILE A 113 -20.39 4.47 0.57
N LEU A 114 -20.04 3.49 -0.25
CA LEU A 114 -18.72 3.29 -0.84
C LEU A 114 -18.78 3.69 -2.32
N SER A 115 -17.86 4.55 -2.77
CA SER A 115 -17.81 4.93 -4.19
C SER A 115 -17.28 3.79 -5.07
N ASP A 116 -17.99 3.46 -6.16
CA ASP A 116 -17.40 2.73 -7.29
C ASP A 116 -17.06 3.63 -8.49
N ARG A 117 -17.61 4.85 -8.47
CA ARG A 117 -17.34 5.94 -9.41
C ARG A 117 -17.49 7.27 -8.69
N VAL A 118 -16.67 8.24 -9.08
CA VAL A 118 -16.79 9.63 -8.62
C VAL A 118 -17.11 10.53 -9.81
N VAL A 119 -18.05 11.46 -9.63
CA VAL A 119 -18.44 12.41 -10.66
C VAL A 119 -18.38 13.82 -10.08
N GLU A 120 -17.53 14.66 -10.65
CA GLU A 120 -17.53 16.09 -10.36
C GLU A 120 -18.75 16.74 -11.05
N TYR A 121 -19.80 17.03 -10.27
CA TYR A 121 -21.09 17.45 -10.83
C TYR A 121 -21.18 18.96 -11.06
N ASP A 122 -20.29 19.75 -10.45
CA ASP A 122 -20.24 21.21 -10.59
C ASP A 122 -19.15 21.70 -11.56
N PHE A 123 -18.48 20.77 -12.26
CA PHE A 123 -17.51 21.10 -13.31
C PHE A 123 -18.16 21.15 -14.69
N GLY A 124 -18.19 22.35 -15.28
CA GLY A 124 -18.98 22.60 -16.48
C GLY A 124 -19.01 24.06 -16.92
N ARG A 125 -19.90 24.35 -17.87
CA ARG A 125 -20.12 25.69 -18.41
C ARG A 125 -21.47 26.22 -17.93
N ARG A 126 -21.50 27.50 -17.54
CA ARG A 126 -22.73 28.20 -17.19
C ARG A 126 -23.19 29.03 -18.37
N TYR A 127 -24.38 28.74 -18.88
CA TYR A 127 -25.10 29.50 -19.91
C TYR A 127 -26.26 30.27 -19.26
N PRO A 128 -26.88 31.24 -19.96
CA PRO A 128 -28.03 31.98 -19.45
C PRO A 128 -29.23 31.08 -19.06
N ASP A 129 -29.39 29.95 -19.74
CA ASP A 129 -30.49 29.00 -19.58
C ASP A 129 -30.15 27.80 -18.67
N GLY A 130 -28.90 27.67 -18.22
CA GLY A 130 -28.55 26.57 -17.33
C GLY A 130 -27.07 26.28 -17.19
N PHE A 131 -26.77 25.18 -16.53
CA PHE A 131 -25.43 24.65 -16.38
C PHE A 131 -25.28 23.37 -17.18
N GLU A 132 -24.26 23.31 -18.02
CA GLU A 132 -23.89 22.14 -18.80
C GLU A 132 -22.62 21.52 -18.20
N ARG A 133 -22.77 20.33 -17.60
CA ARG A 133 -21.64 19.58 -17.04
C ARG A 133 -20.72 19.07 -18.15
N LYS A 134 -19.42 19.15 -17.95
CA LYS A 134 -18.46 18.47 -18.82
C LYS A 134 -18.39 16.97 -18.48
N LYS A 135 -18.53 16.11 -19.50
CA LYS A 135 -18.58 14.64 -19.32
C LYS A 135 -17.34 13.88 -19.81
N ASN A 136 -16.31 14.58 -20.32
CA ASN A 136 -15.20 13.95 -21.01
C ASN A 136 -14.28 13.16 -20.04
N ILE A 137 -13.95 11.91 -20.40
CA ILE A 137 -13.11 10.97 -19.62
C ILE A 137 -11.74 11.54 -19.23
N LYS A 138 -11.18 12.46 -20.03
CA LYS A 138 -9.91 13.14 -19.71
C LYS A 138 -10.03 14.16 -18.56
N GLU A 139 -11.25 14.58 -18.22
CA GLU A 139 -11.55 15.68 -17.29
C GLU A 139 -12.49 15.25 -16.14
N THR A 140 -12.93 13.98 -16.09
CA THR A 140 -13.75 13.43 -14.99
C THR A 140 -13.01 12.29 -14.32
N SER A 141 -13.05 12.26 -12.97
CA SER A 141 -12.44 11.25 -12.12
C SER A 141 -12.55 9.85 -12.73
N GLY A 142 -11.40 9.24 -12.99
CA GLY A 142 -11.29 7.95 -13.66
C GLY A 142 -11.85 6.79 -12.82
N ARG A 143 -11.71 5.58 -13.35
CA ARG A 143 -12.11 4.36 -12.64
C ARG A 143 -11.11 4.09 -11.51
N HIS A 144 -11.59 3.67 -10.33
CA HIS A 144 -10.72 3.16 -9.27
C HIS A 144 -9.74 2.09 -9.78
N THR A 145 -8.64 1.90 -9.05
CA THR A 145 -7.62 0.91 -9.42
C THR A 145 -8.21 -0.49 -9.56
N ARG A 146 -7.50 -1.39 -10.25
CA ARG A 146 -7.99 -2.76 -10.47
C ARG A 146 -8.23 -3.47 -9.13
N GLU A 147 -7.36 -3.23 -8.16
CA GLU A 147 -7.38 -3.79 -6.81
C GLU A 147 -8.64 -3.33 -6.07
N THR A 148 -8.89 -2.03 -6.02
CA THR A 148 -10.09 -1.47 -5.38
C THR A 148 -11.37 -1.98 -6.04
N ARG A 149 -11.39 -2.07 -7.38
CA ARG A 149 -12.55 -2.62 -8.12
C ARG A 149 -12.78 -4.11 -7.84
N ALA A 150 -11.73 -4.90 -7.65
CA ALA A 150 -11.86 -6.30 -7.28
C ALA A 150 -12.49 -6.45 -5.89
N ILE A 151 -12.05 -5.64 -4.92
CA ILE A 151 -12.64 -5.61 -3.56
C ILE A 151 -14.10 -5.18 -3.62
N LEU A 152 -14.42 -4.12 -4.36
CA LEU A 152 -15.80 -3.66 -4.51
C LEU A 152 -16.70 -4.71 -5.18
N ALA A 153 -16.18 -5.48 -6.15
CA ALA A 153 -16.91 -6.58 -6.75
C ALA A 153 -17.15 -7.73 -5.74
N ASP A 154 -16.16 -8.06 -4.92
CA ASP A 154 -16.28 -9.08 -3.87
C ASP A 154 -17.27 -8.65 -2.77
N LEU A 155 -17.25 -7.38 -2.36
CA LEU A 155 -18.20 -6.79 -1.42
C LEU A 155 -19.66 -6.78 -1.92
N LYS A 156 -19.89 -6.96 -3.24
CA LYS A 156 -21.25 -7.13 -3.80
C LYS A 156 -21.76 -8.57 -3.62
N THR A 157 -20.89 -9.54 -3.31
CA THR A 157 -21.32 -10.93 -3.06
C THR A 157 -22.07 -11.05 -1.73
N LYS A 158 -23.03 -11.98 -1.64
CA LYS A 158 -23.95 -12.07 -0.49
C LYS A 158 -23.23 -12.29 0.84
N GLU A 159 -22.24 -13.18 0.86
CA GLU A 159 -21.55 -13.58 2.09
C GLU A 159 -20.56 -12.50 2.55
N THR A 160 -19.68 -12.03 1.67
CA THR A 160 -18.75 -10.92 1.99
C THR A 160 -19.51 -9.67 2.40
N ARG A 161 -20.62 -9.33 1.72
CA ARG A 161 -21.47 -8.19 2.11
C ARG A 161 -22.02 -8.33 3.53
N LYS A 162 -22.43 -9.55 3.92
CA LYS A 162 -22.92 -9.82 5.27
C LYS A 162 -21.80 -9.67 6.29
N GLN A 163 -20.65 -10.28 6.05
CA GLN A 163 -19.47 -10.20 6.93
C GLN A 163 -19.00 -8.75 7.12
N PHE A 164 -18.93 -7.98 6.03
CA PHE A 164 -18.59 -6.56 6.08
C PHE A 164 -19.58 -5.79 6.96
N ARG A 165 -20.89 -5.98 6.76
CA ARG A 165 -21.92 -5.32 7.57
C ARG A 165 -21.83 -5.70 9.05
N ASP A 166 -21.59 -6.96 9.36
CA ASP A 166 -21.44 -7.43 10.75
C ASP A 166 -20.21 -6.78 11.41
N ARG A 167 -19.10 -6.60 10.67
CA ARG A 167 -17.93 -5.85 11.13
C ARG A 167 -18.23 -4.37 11.40
N VAL A 168 -18.92 -3.70 10.47
CA VAL A 168 -19.34 -2.31 10.66
C VAL A 168 -20.18 -2.16 11.92
N TYR A 169 -21.15 -3.05 12.14
CA TYR A 169 -21.97 -3.05 13.33
C TYR A 169 -21.15 -3.21 14.62
N GLN A 170 -20.17 -4.12 14.64
CA GLN A 170 -19.29 -4.35 15.79
C GLN A 170 -18.47 -3.10 16.16
N TYR A 171 -17.85 -2.47 15.17
CA TYR A 171 -17.06 -1.25 15.40
C TYR A 171 -17.93 -0.07 15.81
N LEU A 172 -19.09 0.10 15.17
CA LEU A 172 -20.03 1.15 15.53
C LEU A 172 -20.55 0.97 16.96
N SER A 173 -20.88 -0.25 17.35
CA SER A 173 -21.28 -0.59 18.73
C SER A 173 -20.17 -0.25 19.72
N THR A 174 -18.90 -0.47 19.35
CA THR A 174 -17.74 -0.12 20.20
C THR A 174 -17.65 1.39 20.40
N LEU A 175 -17.84 2.19 19.35
CA LEU A 175 -17.90 3.65 19.47
C LEU A 175 -19.09 4.10 20.33
N GLN A 176 -20.26 3.49 20.18
CA GLN A 176 -21.44 3.83 20.98
C GLN A 176 -21.28 3.56 22.48
N THR A 177 -20.38 2.65 22.87
CA THR A 177 -20.05 2.41 24.29
C THR A 177 -19.05 3.41 24.88
N HIS A 178 -18.51 4.33 24.08
CA HIS A 178 -17.61 5.36 24.60
C HIS A 178 -18.31 6.27 25.61
N ARG A 179 -17.53 6.71 26.61
CA ARG A 179 -18.04 7.44 27.79
C ARG A 179 -18.74 8.75 27.46
N ASP A 180 -18.41 9.36 26.34
CA ASP A 180 -18.92 10.68 25.96
C ASP A 180 -20.30 10.62 25.30
N GLY A 181 -20.79 9.42 24.94
CA GLY A 181 -22.13 9.25 24.35
C GLY A 181 -22.34 9.99 23.02
N LEU A 182 -21.26 10.37 22.33
CA LEU A 182 -21.31 11.25 21.17
C LEU A 182 -21.95 10.58 19.94
N TRP A 183 -21.64 9.31 19.71
CA TRP A 183 -22.01 8.59 18.48
C TRP A 183 -23.31 7.80 18.61
N GLN A 184 -24.24 8.27 19.45
CA GLN A 184 -25.55 7.62 19.59
C GLN A 184 -26.41 7.84 18.36
N ARG A 185 -27.21 6.81 18.03
CA ARG A 185 -28.21 6.94 16.97
C ARG A 185 -29.28 7.94 17.43
N PRO A 186 -29.64 8.94 16.61
CA PRO A 186 -30.73 9.85 16.95
C PRO A 186 -32.07 9.12 17.08
N ASN A 187 -32.86 9.48 18.10
CA ASN A 187 -34.27 9.09 18.18
C ASN A 187 -35.07 10.05 17.29
N ASN A 188 -35.69 9.55 16.23
CA ASN A 188 -36.63 10.33 15.42
C ASN A 188 -38.05 9.79 15.62
N GLU A 189 -39.03 10.67 15.78
CA GLU A 189 -40.45 10.30 15.95
C GLU A 189 -41.03 9.54 14.72
N ASP A 190 -40.40 9.69 13.56
CA ASP A 190 -40.72 8.98 12.31
C ASP A 190 -39.93 7.66 12.10
N ASP A 191 -39.08 7.27 13.06
CA ASP A 191 -38.19 6.13 12.92
C ASP A 191 -38.89 4.83 13.34
N THR A 192 -39.36 4.04 12.37
CA THR A 192 -39.97 2.72 12.60
C THR A 192 -38.95 1.59 12.71
N LEU A 193 -37.64 1.90 12.61
CA LEU A 193 -36.57 0.91 12.66
C LEU A 193 -36.21 0.60 14.12
N SER A 194 -36.10 -0.69 14.47
CA SER A 194 -35.79 -1.12 15.84
C SER A 194 -34.46 -0.56 16.36
N ASP A 195 -34.30 -0.56 17.68
CA ASP A 195 -33.04 -0.25 18.38
C ASP A 195 -31.85 -1.13 17.94
N THR A 196 -32.13 -2.21 17.19
CA THR A 196 -31.14 -3.14 16.63
C THR A 196 -30.82 -2.88 15.16
N TYR A 197 -31.16 -1.71 14.62
CA TYR A 197 -30.88 -1.36 13.23
C TYR A 197 -29.38 -1.45 12.92
N THR A 198 -29.05 -2.24 11.91
CA THR A 198 -27.69 -2.35 11.40
C THR A 198 -27.57 -1.51 10.12
N PRO A 199 -26.65 -0.54 10.06
CA PRO A 199 -26.42 0.25 8.86
C PRO A 199 -26.22 -0.62 7.62
N SER A 200 -26.93 -0.28 6.56
CA SER A 200 -26.75 -0.91 5.26
C SER A 200 -25.58 -0.29 4.50
N MET A 201 -24.89 -1.12 3.75
CA MET A 201 -23.82 -0.69 2.84
C MET A 201 -24.37 -0.57 1.43
N HIS A 202 -24.12 0.57 0.80
CA HIS A 202 -24.42 0.85 -0.61
C HIS A 202 -23.11 1.07 -1.38
N ILE A 203 -23.02 0.54 -2.60
CA ILE A 203 -21.88 0.77 -3.49
C ILE A 203 -22.43 1.42 -4.76
N GLY A 204 -21.94 2.61 -5.11
CA GLY A 204 -22.40 3.32 -6.31
C GLY A 204 -21.70 4.64 -6.58
N THR A 205 -22.28 5.43 -7.48
CA THR A 205 -21.67 6.68 -7.94
C THR A 205 -21.81 7.79 -6.88
N MET A 206 -20.69 8.39 -6.50
CA MET A 206 -20.63 9.56 -5.63
C MET A 206 -20.46 10.85 -6.44
N GLY A 207 -21.31 11.84 -6.19
CA GLY A 207 -21.15 13.20 -6.67
C GLY A 207 -20.20 14.01 -5.77
N SER A 208 -19.19 14.63 -6.37
CA SER A 208 -18.26 15.54 -5.70
C SER A 208 -18.42 16.96 -6.21
N GLY A 209 -18.49 17.96 -5.33
CA GLY A 209 -18.59 19.37 -5.74
C GLY A 209 -18.50 20.35 -4.57
N ASP A 210 -18.11 21.59 -4.83
CA ASP A 210 -17.98 22.64 -3.79
C ASP A 210 -19.33 23.25 -3.41
N THR A 211 -20.40 22.93 -4.14
CA THR A 211 -21.74 23.44 -3.85
C THR A 211 -22.53 22.45 -3.00
N VAL A 212 -22.98 22.86 -1.81
CA VAL A 212 -23.88 22.02 -1.01
C VAL A 212 -25.23 21.86 -1.72
N VAL A 213 -25.58 20.63 -2.10
CA VAL A 213 -26.90 20.32 -2.69
C VAL A 213 -27.99 20.45 -1.62
N LYS A 214 -28.92 21.38 -1.84
CA LYS A 214 -30.10 21.66 -0.98
C LYS A 214 -31.44 21.68 -1.75
N SER A 215 -31.45 21.20 -2.99
CA SER A 215 -32.65 21.14 -3.83
C SER A 215 -32.93 19.68 -4.17
N ALA A 216 -34.07 19.17 -3.72
CA ALA A 216 -34.51 17.81 -4.01
C ALA A 216 -34.65 17.56 -5.52
N ASP A 217 -35.17 18.53 -6.27
CA ASP A 217 -35.32 18.45 -7.73
C ASP A 217 -33.96 18.37 -8.42
N TYR A 218 -33.03 19.24 -8.04
CA TYR A 218 -31.67 19.23 -8.58
C TYR A 218 -30.94 17.93 -8.26
N ARG A 219 -31.04 17.47 -7.01
CA ARG A 219 -30.52 16.16 -6.56
C ARG A 219 -31.09 15.02 -7.40
N ASN A 220 -32.41 14.97 -7.56
CA ASN A 220 -33.10 13.92 -8.32
C ASN A 220 -32.66 13.91 -9.79
N LYS A 221 -32.48 15.09 -10.39
CA LYS A 221 -31.94 15.22 -11.74
C LYS A 221 -30.53 14.63 -11.84
N LEU A 222 -29.62 14.99 -10.92
CA LEU A 222 -28.27 14.43 -10.88
C LEU A 222 -28.27 12.90 -10.68
N ALA A 223 -29.14 12.40 -9.81
CA ALA A 223 -29.32 10.97 -9.56
C ALA A 223 -29.79 10.23 -10.82
N THR A 224 -30.74 10.81 -11.58
CA THR A 224 -31.26 10.21 -12.81
C THR A 224 -30.24 10.26 -13.95
N ASP A 225 -29.54 11.39 -14.10
CA ASP A 225 -28.63 11.61 -15.24
C ASP A 225 -27.31 10.84 -15.12
N GLU A 226 -26.84 10.56 -13.90
CA GLU A 226 -25.50 10.01 -13.65
C GLU A 226 -25.48 8.83 -12.66
N ASP A 227 -26.65 8.33 -12.25
CA ASP A 227 -26.80 7.24 -11.28
C ASP A 227 -26.12 7.55 -9.93
N MET A 228 -26.15 8.83 -9.53
CA MET A 228 -25.57 9.29 -8.26
C MET A 228 -26.43 8.90 -7.07
N ILE A 229 -25.79 8.31 -6.06
CA ILE A 229 -26.45 7.89 -4.82
C ILE A 229 -26.05 8.72 -3.61
N GLY A 230 -24.93 9.45 -3.68
CA GLY A 230 -24.43 10.30 -2.59
C GLY A 230 -23.71 11.55 -3.09
N PHE A 231 -23.60 12.56 -2.22
CA PHE A 231 -23.08 13.88 -2.51
C PHE A 231 -22.12 14.34 -1.40
N GLU A 232 -20.89 14.69 -1.77
CA GLU A 232 -19.83 15.15 -0.89
C GLU A 232 -18.99 16.27 -1.58
N MET A 233 -17.99 16.82 -0.89
CA MET A 233 -17.34 18.08 -1.31
C MET A 233 -15.82 18.00 -1.51
N GLU A 234 -15.19 16.83 -1.32
CA GLU A 234 -13.73 16.71 -1.31
C GLU A 234 -13.18 15.81 -2.43
N GLY A 235 -13.90 14.74 -2.76
CA GLY A 235 -13.40 13.61 -3.54
C GLY A 235 -12.71 13.97 -4.85
N ALA A 236 -13.30 14.85 -5.65
CA ALA A 236 -12.73 15.24 -6.95
C ALA A 236 -11.35 15.92 -6.84
N GLY A 237 -11.01 16.56 -5.71
CA GLY A 237 -9.70 17.17 -5.50
C GLY A 237 -8.58 16.16 -5.19
N ILE A 238 -8.90 14.97 -4.68
CA ILE A 238 -7.91 13.96 -4.28
C ILE A 238 -7.41 13.15 -5.49
N TRP A 239 -8.23 13.05 -6.52
CA TRP A 239 -8.07 12.12 -7.65
C TRP A 239 -6.70 12.14 -8.33
N ASP A 240 -6.14 13.30 -8.61
CA ASP A 240 -4.85 13.42 -9.29
C ASP A 240 -3.64 13.17 -8.37
N ASN A 241 -3.88 13.14 -7.05
CA ASN A 241 -2.83 13.05 -6.05
C ASN A 241 -2.60 11.62 -5.56
N ILE A 242 -3.64 10.89 -5.16
CA ILE A 242 -3.48 9.55 -4.56
C ILE A 242 -4.62 8.66 -5.03
N PRO A 243 -4.38 7.39 -5.42
CA PRO A 243 -5.46 6.44 -5.60
C PRO A 243 -6.34 6.39 -4.35
N TYR A 244 -7.64 6.62 -4.49
CA TYR A 244 -8.54 6.74 -3.34
C TYR A 244 -9.89 6.08 -3.57
N ILE A 245 -10.61 5.88 -2.47
CA ILE A 245 -12.02 5.49 -2.42
C ILE A 245 -12.74 6.38 -1.41
N ILE A 246 -14.00 6.72 -1.68
CA ILE A 246 -14.86 7.46 -0.78
C ILE A 246 -15.65 6.47 0.06
N ILE A 247 -15.64 6.65 1.39
CA ILE A 247 -16.43 5.87 2.35
C ILE A 247 -17.12 6.86 3.28
N LYS A 248 -18.42 7.11 3.05
CA LYS A 248 -19.15 8.15 3.79
C LYS A 248 -20.45 7.64 4.40
N GLY A 249 -20.67 7.99 5.66
CA GLY A 249 -21.96 7.78 6.32
C GLY A 249 -23.00 8.81 5.85
N VAL A 250 -24.27 8.40 5.78
CA VAL A 250 -25.36 9.26 5.31
C VAL A 250 -25.90 10.10 6.48
N CYS A 251 -25.76 11.43 6.41
CA CYS A 251 -26.25 12.34 7.46
C CYS A 251 -27.46 13.19 7.04
N ASP A 252 -27.74 13.32 5.74
CA ASP A 252 -28.91 14.04 5.22
C ASP A 252 -29.31 13.52 3.83
N TYR A 253 -30.45 13.98 3.30
CA TYR A 253 -30.95 13.58 1.98
C TYR A 253 -30.66 14.60 0.86
N ALA A 254 -29.65 15.46 1.01
CA ALA A 254 -29.27 16.47 0.03
C ALA A 254 -30.45 17.36 -0.44
N ASP A 255 -31.37 17.69 0.47
CA ASP A 255 -32.51 18.57 0.24
C ASP A 255 -32.49 19.77 1.20
N CYS A 256 -33.60 20.50 1.28
CA CYS A 256 -33.71 21.68 2.14
C CYS A 256 -33.98 21.34 3.62
N GLN A 257 -34.27 20.08 3.95
CA GLN A 257 -34.66 19.64 5.29
C GLN A 257 -33.46 19.15 6.13
N LYS A 258 -32.24 19.61 5.83
CA LYS A 258 -31.03 19.18 6.53
C LYS A 258 -31.04 19.59 8.01
N ASN A 259 -30.71 18.66 8.89
CA ASN A 259 -30.34 18.94 10.28
C ASN A 259 -28.96 18.33 10.59
N LYS A 260 -28.37 18.68 11.73
CA LYS A 260 -27.02 18.22 12.12
C LYS A 260 -27.02 17.01 13.05
N ILE A 261 -28.20 16.49 13.41
CA ILE A 261 -28.37 15.52 14.50
C ILE A 261 -27.72 14.17 14.13
N TRP A 262 -27.76 13.81 12.84
CA TRP A 262 -27.19 12.56 12.34
C TRP A 262 -25.68 12.59 12.08
N GLN A 263 -25.01 13.75 12.19
CA GLN A 263 -23.62 13.89 11.75
C GLN A 263 -22.65 13.02 12.56
N ASP A 264 -22.81 12.95 13.88
CA ASP A 264 -21.93 12.14 14.72
C ASP A 264 -22.11 10.64 14.46
N TYR A 265 -23.36 10.16 14.46
CA TYR A 265 -23.66 8.76 14.15
C TYR A 265 -23.21 8.37 12.73
N ALA A 266 -23.42 9.23 11.73
CA ALA A 266 -22.98 8.99 10.37
C ALA A 266 -21.44 8.98 10.26
N ALA A 267 -20.74 9.88 10.96
CA ALA A 267 -19.28 9.89 11.00
C ALA A 267 -18.72 8.59 11.60
N ALA A 268 -19.30 8.13 12.72
CA ALA A 268 -18.96 6.84 13.33
C ALA A 268 -19.20 5.65 12.40
N THR A 269 -20.31 5.68 11.65
CA THR A 269 -20.62 4.62 10.69
C THR A 269 -19.63 4.63 9.52
N GLY A 270 -19.29 5.80 8.99
CA GLY A 270 -18.27 5.96 7.94
C GLY A 270 -16.89 5.46 8.39
N ALA A 271 -16.46 5.82 9.60
CA ALA A 271 -15.21 5.36 10.20
C ALA A 271 -15.20 3.83 10.43
N SER A 272 -16.32 3.27 10.90
CA SER A 272 -16.49 1.82 11.10
C SER A 272 -16.41 1.05 9.78
N ALA A 273 -17.03 1.57 8.72
CA ALA A 273 -16.92 1.03 7.37
C ALA A 273 -15.50 1.13 6.80
N ALA A 274 -14.79 2.22 7.07
CA ALA A 274 -13.39 2.36 6.67
C ALA A 274 -12.50 1.29 7.31
N LYS A 275 -12.66 1.04 8.62
CA LYS A 275 -11.94 -0.02 9.33
C LYS A 275 -12.27 -1.41 8.75
N ALA A 276 -13.54 -1.71 8.53
CA ALA A 276 -13.98 -2.98 7.94
C ALA A 276 -13.45 -3.17 6.49
N PHE A 277 -13.37 -2.09 5.71
CA PHE A 277 -12.82 -2.11 4.35
C PHE A 277 -11.33 -2.46 4.36
N LEU A 278 -10.58 -1.89 5.29
CA LEU A 278 -9.15 -2.19 5.44
C LEU A 278 -8.85 -3.65 5.81
N GLU A 279 -9.79 -4.39 6.41
CA GLU A 279 -9.59 -5.83 6.63
C GLU A 279 -9.48 -6.62 5.32
N HIS A 280 -10.15 -6.15 4.26
CA HIS A 280 -10.22 -6.76 2.93
C HIS A 280 -9.16 -6.22 1.97
N TRP A 281 -8.64 -5.03 2.22
CA TRP A 281 -7.60 -4.44 1.39
C TRP A 281 -6.22 -5.01 1.73
N ARG A 282 -5.39 -5.19 0.70
CA ARG A 282 -3.99 -5.57 0.85
C ARG A 282 -3.14 -4.66 -0.05
N PRO A 283 -2.02 -4.16 0.45
CA PRO A 283 -1.09 -3.38 -0.36
C PRO A 283 -0.61 -4.24 -1.53
N THR A 284 -0.48 -3.62 -2.70
CA THR A 284 0.26 -4.28 -3.76
C THR A 284 1.73 -4.22 -3.36
N ILE A 285 2.45 -5.34 -3.40
CA ILE A 285 3.91 -5.31 -3.23
C ILE A 285 4.47 -4.53 -4.42
N ARG A 286 4.63 -3.22 -4.26
CA ARG A 286 5.29 -2.38 -5.26
C ARG A 286 6.78 -2.62 -5.11
N ASN A 287 7.29 -3.58 -5.88
CA ASN A 287 8.72 -3.71 -6.21
C ASN A 287 9.18 -2.52 -7.10
N VAL A 288 8.84 -1.29 -6.74
CA VAL A 288 9.26 -0.08 -7.47
C VAL A 288 10.31 0.60 -6.60
N MET A 289 11.57 0.29 -6.88
CA MET A 289 12.71 1.01 -6.32
C MET A 289 12.57 2.50 -6.65
N THR A 290 12.59 3.35 -5.62
CA THR A 290 12.64 4.80 -5.78
C THR A 290 13.91 5.23 -6.50
N ASP A 291 14.01 6.47 -6.98
CA ASP A 291 15.26 6.94 -7.59
C ASP A 291 16.42 6.98 -6.58
N SER A 292 16.12 7.22 -5.30
CA SER A 292 17.08 7.11 -4.20
C SER A 292 17.53 5.66 -3.98
N ASP A 293 16.62 4.69 -4.09
CA ASP A 293 16.94 3.26 -4.04
C ASP A 293 17.85 2.84 -5.19
N LYS A 294 17.53 3.30 -6.40
CA LYS A 294 18.38 3.07 -7.58
C LYS A 294 19.76 3.66 -7.39
N GLN A 295 19.87 4.84 -6.77
CA GLN A 295 21.16 5.46 -6.46
C GLN A 295 21.95 4.65 -5.43
N CYS A 296 21.29 4.24 -4.34
CA CYS A 296 21.90 3.40 -3.30
C CYS A 296 22.42 2.08 -3.89
N LEU A 297 21.61 1.39 -4.68
CA LEU A 297 21.99 0.16 -5.37
C LEU A 297 23.04 0.38 -6.45
N GLY A 298 22.99 1.52 -7.13
CA GLY A 298 24.01 1.92 -8.11
C GLY A 298 25.39 2.03 -7.47
N LYS A 299 25.49 2.61 -6.26
CA LYS A 299 26.75 2.69 -5.51
C LYS A 299 27.17 1.36 -4.87
N LEU A 300 26.22 0.52 -4.47
CA LEU A 300 26.50 -0.85 -4.01
C LEU A 300 27.17 -1.67 -5.12
N ARG A 301 26.66 -1.53 -6.35
CA ARG A 301 27.07 -2.30 -7.53
C ARG A 301 28.43 -1.87 -8.07
N LEU A 302 29.50 -2.35 -7.42
CA LEU A 302 30.87 -2.23 -7.95
C LEU A 302 31.03 -2.98 -9.29
N THR A 303 30.45 -4.18 -9.36
CA THR A 303 30.28 -4.98 -10.58
C THR A 303 28.91 -5.69 -10.52
N ASP A 304 28.49 -6.30 -11.63
CA ASP A 304 27.29 -7.16 -11.64
C ASP A 304 27.72 -8.63 -11.72
N PRO A 305 27.50 -9.44 -10.66
CA PRO A 305 27.96 -10.82 -10.63
C PRO A 305 27.44 -11.69 -11.79
N ARG A 306 26.26 -11.36 -12.34
CA ARG A 306 25.67 -12.07 -13.50
C ARG A 306 26.49 -11.81 -14.76
N ILE A 307 26.90 -10.55 -14.94
CA ILE A 307 27.74 -10.14 -16.08
C ILE A 307 29.17 -10.67 -15.91
N ASP A 308 29.69 -10.65 -14.69
CA ASP A 308 31.02 -11.21 -14.39
C ASP A 308 31.07 -12.72 -14.66
N LYS A 309 30.03 -13.48 -14.29
CA LYS A 309 29.90 -14.89 -14.65
C LYS A 309 30.05 -15.10 -16.16
N ILE A 310 29.24 -14.40 -16.96
CA ILE A 310 29.25 -14.52 -18.44
C ILE A 310 30.64 -14.15 -18.99
N ARG A 311 31.25 -13.07 -18.49
CA ARG A 311 32.57 -12.63 -18.92
C ARG A 311 33.65 -13.66 -18.59
N ILE A 312 33.68 -14.15 -17.35
CA ILE A 312 34.68 -15.12 -16.88
C ILE A 312 34.55 -16.44 -17.64
N GLU A 313 33.32 -16.90 -17.88
CA GLU A 313 33.03 -18.09 -18.68
C GLU A 313 33.63 -17.95 -20.09
N LYS A 314 33.31 -16.85 -20.79
CA LYS A 314 33.82 -16.59 -22.15
C LYS A 314 35.34 -16.46 -22.20
N MET A 315 35.94 -15.75 -21.24
CA MET A 315 37.40 -15.60 -21.16
C MET A 315 38.13 -16.93 -20.95
N LYS A 316 37.46 -17.92 -20.35
CA LYS A 316 38.00 -19.26 -20.11
C LYS A 316 37.68 -20.26 -21.24
N GLY A 317 37.14 -19.80 -22.36
CA GLY A 317 36.86 -20.63 -23.53
C GLY A 317 35.44 -21.20 -23.59
N GLY A 318 34.53 -20.75 -22.72
CA GLY A 318 33.16 -21.25 -22.64
C GLY A 318 33.00 -22.49 -21.77
N LEU A 319 31.75 -22.82 -21.42
CA LEU A 319 31.43 -23.98 -20.60
C LEU A 319 31.23 -25.24 -21.46
N LEU A 320 31.98 -26.30 -21.16
CA LEU A 320 31.71 -27.64 -21.68
C LEU A 320 30.81 -28.40 -20.70
N ARG A 321 29.49 -28.35 -20.92
CA ARG A 321 28.49 -28.88 -19.96
C ARG A 321 28.72 -30.35 -19.57
N GLU A 322 29.05 -31.19 -20.55
CA GLU A 322 29.31 -32.63 -20.35
C GLU A 322 30.44 -32.90 -19.32
N SER A 323 31.37 -31.95 -19.15
CA SER A 323 32.48 -32.09 -18.19
C SER A 323 32.07 -31.89 -16.72
N SER A 324 30.88 -31.34 -16.48
CA SER A 324 30.34 -31.02 -15.16
C SER A 324 29.15 -31.90 -14.75
N ASP A 325 28.53 -32.65 -15.66
CA ASP A 325 27.32 -33.45 -15.39
C ASP A 325 27.48 -34.44 -14.23
N TRP A 326 28.70 -34.97 -14.06
CA TRP A 326 29.01 -35.89 -12.96
C TRP A 326 28.77 -35.27 -11.58
N VAL A 327 28.87 -33.94 -11.44
CA VAL A 327 28.68 -33.26 -10.15
C VAL A 327 27.23 -33.33 -9.70
N LEU A 328 26.27 -33.27 -10.63
CA LEU A 328 24.84 -33.36 -10.36
C LEU A 328 24.43 -34.77 -9.93
N GLN A 329 25.24 -35.77 -10.28
CA GLN A 329 25.07 -37.16 -9.87
C GLN A 329 25.88 -37.49 -8.61
N ASN A 330 26.73 -36.58 -8.15
CA ASN A 330 27.57 -36.82 -6.99
C ASN A 330 26.71 -36.93 -5.71
N PRO A 331 26.84 -38.01 -4.92
CA PRO A 331 26.05 -38.19 -3.70
C PRO A 331 26.20 -37.03 -2.70
N VAL A 332 27.39 -36.44 -2.59
CA VAL A 332 27.67 -35.30 -1.69
C VAL A 332 26.92 -34.05 -2.15
N PHE A 333 26.90 -33.78 -3.46
CA PHE A 333 26.15 -32.66 -4.01
C PHE A 333 24.64 -32.82 -3.81
N ARG A 334 24.09 -34.01 -4.10
CA ARG A 334 22.67 -34.31 -3.90
C ARG A 334 22.27 -34.22 -2.42
N GLN A 335 23.12 -34.76 -1.53
CA GLN A 335 22.90 -34.64 -0.10
C GLN A 335 22.88 -33.17 0.33
N TRP A 336 23.88 -32.37 -0.05
CA TRP A 336 23.93 -30.94 0.24
C TRP A 336 22.68 -30.19 -0.27
N GLN A 337 22.19 -30.53 -1.45
CA GLN A 337 20.99 -29.90 -2.00
C GLN A 337 19.70 -30.28 -1.25
N SER A 338 19.64 -31.50 -0.69
CA SER A 338 18.44 -32.04 -0.03
C SER A 338 18.41 -31.86 1.50
N ASP A 339 19.56 -31.64 2.13
CA ASP A 339 19.71 -31.67 3.58
C ASP A 339 19.69 -30.25 4.19
N ALA A 340 18.73 -29.97 5.06
CA ALA A 340 18.64 -28.71 5.78
C ALA A 340 19.79 -28.48 6.78
N ALA A 341 20.51 -29.54 7.18
CA ALA A 341 21.66 -29.46 8.08
C ALA A 341 23.01 -29.28 7.34
N GLY A 342 23.07 -29.60 6.05
CA GLY A 342 24.27 -29.50 5.22
C GLY A 342 24.45 -28.10 4.62
N GLN A 343 24.92 -27.12 5.39
CA GLN A 343 24.95 -25.72 4.94
C GLN A 343 26.13 -25.32 4.03
N LEU A 344 27.13 -26.20 3.85
CA LEU A 344 28.36 -25.86 3.12
C LEU A 344 28.86 -27.00 2.23
N LEU A 345 29.00 -26.72 0.93
CA LEU A 345 29.66 -27.60 -0.03
C LEU A 345 31.04 -27.02 -0.40
N TRP A 346 32.11 -27.75 -0.08
CA TRP A 346 33.47 -27.32 -0.41
C TRP A 346 33.97 -27.98 -1.71
N ILE A 347 34.20 -27.20 -2.76
CA ILE A 347 34.87 -27.65 -3.99
C ILE A 347 36.37 -27.36 -3.92
N LYS A 348 37.20 -28.39 -3.76
CA LYS A 348 38.66 -28.27 -3.68
C LYS A 348 39.34 -28.90 -4.89
N GLY A 349 40.46 -28.33 -5.31
CA GLY A 349 41.31 -28.86 -6.38
C GLY A 349 42.47 -27.91 -6.69
N ASP A 350 43.47 -28.41 -7.40
CA ASP A 350 44.66 -27.63 -7.76
C ASP A 350 44.35 -26.49 -8.74
N ALA A 351 45.30 -25.58 -8.93
CA ALA A 351 45.22 -24.56 -9.96
C ALA A 351 45.01 -25.20 -11.34
N GLY A 352 44.14 -24.60 -12.17
CA GLY A 352 43.84 -25.09 -13.52
C GLY A 352 42.89 -26.29 -13.62
N LYS A 353 42.44 -26.89 -12.52
CA LYS A 353 41.53 -28.07 -12.53
C LYS A 353 40.05 -27.77 -12.82
N GLY A 354 39.73 -26.60 -13.38
CA GLY A 354 38.35 -26.28 -13.80
C GLY A 354 37.37 -25.86 -12.69
N LYS A 355 37.80 -25.64 -11.44
CA LYS A 355 36.92 -25.26 -10.31
C LYS A 355 35.91 -24.15 -10.63
N THR A 356 36.38 -23.05 -11.21
CA THR A 356 35.52 -21.91 -11.58
C THR A 356 34.47 -22.32 -12.61
N MET A 357 34.85 -23.14 -13.61
CA MET A 357 33.90 -23.62 -14.62
C MET A 357 32.87 -24.57 -14.02
N LEU A 358 33.29 -25.39 -13.05
CA LEU A 358 32.37 -26.25 -12.30
C LEU A 358 31.36 -25.43 -11.49
N MET A 359 31.80 -24.38 -10.78
CA MET A 359 30.90 -23.47 -10.07
C MET A 359 29.91 -22.77 -11.02
N ILE A 360 30.38 -22.30 -12.18
CA ILE A 360 29.53 -21.69 -13.21
C ILE A 360 28.44 -22.68 -13.67
N SER A 361 28.79 -23.94 -13.89
CA SER A 361 27.82 -24.97 -14.25
C SER A 361 26.80 -25.23 -13.15
N ILE A 362 27.22 -25.26 -11.88
CA ILE A 362 26.32 -25.43 -10.74
C ILE A 362 25.35 -24.24 -10.64
N ILE A 363 25.85 -23.01 -10.82
CA ILE A 363 25.02 -21.80 -10.82
C ILE A 363 23.96 -21.87 -11.94
N ASP A 364 24.34 -22.30 -13.15
CA ASP A 364 23.40 -22.42 -14.27
C ASP A 364 22.31 -23.46 -14.02
N GLU A 365 22.70 -24.62 -13.48
CA GLU A 365 21.75 -25.69 -13.15
C GLU A 365 20.76 -25.25 -12.06
N LEU A 366 21.25 -24.67 -10.96
CA LEU A 366 20.39 -24.19 -9.88
C LEU A 366 19.48 -23.04 -10.36
N SER A 367 19.99 -22.14 -11.21
CA SER A 367 19.18 -21.09 -11.83
C SER A 367 18.05 -21.66 -12.69
N GLN A 368 18.32 -22.73 -13.44
CA GLN A 368 17.32 -23.39 -14.28
C GLN A 368 16.26 -24.13 -13.45
N GLN A 369 16.67 -24.81 -12.38
CA GLN A 369 15.73 -25.51 -11.48
C GLN A 369 14.77 -24.53 -10.78
N LEU A 370 15.26 -23.37 -10.35
CA LEU A 370 14.43 -22.30 -9.77
C LEU A 370 13.40 -21.74 -10.76
N GLN A 371 13.68 -21.78 -12.07
CA GLN A 371 12.75 -21.31 -13.10
C GLN A 371 11.66 -22.33 -13.45
N GLN A 372 11.92 -23.64 -13.26
CA GLN A 372 11.04 -24.72 -13.71
C GLN A 372 10.09 -25.24 -12.62
N SER A 373 10.34 -24.98 -11.33
CA SER A 373 9.58 -25.55 -10.20
C SER A 373 8.90 -24.50 -9.29
N PRO A 374 7.99 -23.64 -9.78
CA PRO A 374 7.30 -22.66 -8.93
C PRO A 374 6.26 -23.27 -7.97
N GLU A 375 5.87 -24.55 -8.14
CA GLU A 375 4.76 -25.17 -7.38
C GLU A 375 5.18 -25.90 -6.10
N GLN A 376 6.48 -26.11 -5.85
CA GLN A 376 6.97 -26.77 -4.62
C GLN A 376 7.57 -25.77 -3.63
N GLY A 377 6.77 -24.83 -3.12
CA GLY A 377 6.85 -24.25 -1.76
C GLY A 377 8.16 -23.70 -1.16
N SER A 378 9.33 -23.81 -1.77
CA SER A 378 10.61 -23.33 -1.25
C SER A 378 11.11 -22.20 -2.15
N ASN A 379 10.73 -20.97 -1.79
CA ASN A 379 11.09 -19.76 -2.50
C ASN A 379 12.57 -19.38 -2.27
N HIS A 380 13.51 -20.29 -2.55
CA HIS A 380 14.93 -20.08 -2.23
C HIS A 380 15.60 -19.16 -3.25
N LEU A 381 16.28 -18.12 -2.76
CA LEU A 381 17.05 -17.19 -3.60
C LEU A 381 18.40 -17.81 -3.99
N LEU A 382 18.98 -17.39 -5.12
CA LEU A 382 20.33 -17.80 -5.51
C LEU A 382 21.22 -16.55 -5.60
N SER A 383 22.22 -16.45 -4.72
CA SER A 383 23.15 -15.33 -4.69
C SER A 383 24.58 -15.83 -4.82
N TYR A 384 25.35 -15.28 -5.75
CA TYR A 384 26.69 -15.78 -6.04
C TYR A 384 27.69 -14.68 -6.36
N PHE A 385 28.96 -14.99 -6.15
CA PHE A 385 30.08 -14.12 -6.50
C PHE A 385 31.31 -14.92 -6.93
N ILE A 386 31.81 -14.66 -8.14
CA ILE A 386 32.98 -15.38 -8.67
C ILE A 386 34.23 -14.53 -8.49
N CYS A 387 35.10 -14.95 -7.57
CA CYS A 387 36.37 -14.28 -7.34
C CYS A 387 37.34 -14.46 -8.53
N GLN A 388 38.01 -13.38 -8.90
CA GLN A 388 39.09 -13.39 -9.89
C GLN A 388 40.30 -12.64 -9.34
N GLY A 389 41.36 -13.38 -8.97
CA GLY A 389 42.52 -12.79 -8.27
C GLY A 389 43.23 -11.66 -9.03
N THR A 390 43.17 -11.66 -10.37
CA THR A 390 43.78 -10.62 -11.23
C THR A 390 42.93 -9.36 -11.38
N ASP A 391 41.69 -9.34 -10.88
CA ASP A 391 40.80 -8.18 -10.94
C ASP A 391 40.59 -7.65 -9.51
N SER A 392 41.09 -6.45 -9.24
CA SER A 392 41.00 -5.82 -7.92
C SER A 392 39.55 -5.57 -7.46
N ARG A 393 38.59 -5.57 -8.39
CA ARG A 393 37.16 -5.44 -8.08
C ARG A 393 36.54 -6.76 -7.65
N LEU A 394 37.19 -7.90 -7.91
CA LEU A 394 36.66 -9.25 -7.69
C LEU A 394 37.53 -10.10 -6.76
N ASN A 395 38.43 -9.49 -5.98
CA ASN A 395 39.40 -10.23 -5.18
C ASN A 395 39.45 -9.82 -3.70
N ASN A 396 38.43 -9.11 -3.22
CA ASN A 396 38.37 -8.63 -1.84
C ASN A 396 37.02 -8.95 -1.18
N ALA A 397 37.01 -9.05 0.16
CA ALA A 397 35.85 -9.47 0.93
C ALA A 397 34.66 -8.49 0.82
N SER A 398 34.93 -7.18 0.74
CA SER A 398 33.89 -6.17 0.56
C SER A 398 33.17 -6.32 -0.78
N ALA A 399 33.90 -6.66 -1.86
CA ALA A 399 33.30 -6.91 -3.16
C ALA A 399 32.37 -8.13 -3.16
N ILE A 400 32.77 -9.21 -2.46
CA ILE A 400 31.94 -10.40 -2.28
C ILE A 400 30.60 -10.00 -1.64
N LEU A 401 30.63 -9.33 -0.48
CA LEU A 401 29.41 -8.91 0.21
C LEU A 401 28.54 -7.97 -0.64
N ARG A 402 29.16 -7.00 -1.33
CA ARG A 402 28.44 -6.11 -2.25
C ARG A 402 27.68 -6.89 -3.32
N GLY A 403 28.35 -7.85 -3.97
CA GLY A 403 27.73 -8.68 -5.01
C GLY A 403 26.62 -9.58 -4.48
N LEU A 404 26.84 -10.22 -3.32
CA LEU A 404 25.84 -11.09 -2.71
C LEU A 404 24.59 -10.32 -2.26
N ILE A 405 24.78 -9.18 -1.58
CA ILE A 405 23.69 -8.29 -1.17
C ILE A 405 22.95 -7.76 -2.40
N TYR A 406 23.67 -7.34 -3.44
CA TYR A 406 23.07 -6.83 -4.66
C TYR A 406 22.13 -7.85 -5.30
N LEU A 407 22.55 -9.11 -5.44
CA LEU A 407 21.71 -10.16 -6.01
C LEU A 407 20.50 -10.50 -5.13
N LEU A 408 20.65 -10.49 -3.81
CA LEU A 408 19.52 -10.70 -2.89
C LEU A 408 18.47 -9.60 -3.07
N VAL A 409 18.89 -8.34 -3.12
CA VAL A 409 17.95 -7.21 -3.26
C VAL A 409 17.29 -7.19 -4.64
N ILE A 410 17.99 -7.58 -5.71
CA ILE A 410 17.38 -7.67 -7.05
C ILE A 410 16.30 -8.76 -7.10
N GLN A 411 16.49 -9.89 -6.41
CA GLN A 411 15.52 -10.98 -6.37
C GLN A 411 14.39 -10.74 -5.35
N GLN A 412 14.70 -10.06 -4.25
CA GLN A 412 13.76 -9.71 -3.18
C GLN A 412 13.95 -8.24 -2.76
N PRO A 413 13.30 -7.29 -3.47
CA PRO A 413 13.48 -5.85 -3.24
C PRO A 413 13.14 -5.38 -1.82
N SER A 414 12.27 -6.09 -1.11
CA SER A 414 11.92 -5.77 0.29
C SER A 414 13.12 -5.81 1.24
N LEU A 415 14.17 -6.57 0.93
CA LEU A 415 15.40 -6.61 1.73
C LEU A 415 16.19 -5.29 1.68
N LEU A 416 15.95 -4.45 0.65
CA LEU A 416 16.66 -3.18 0.48
C LEU A 416 16.58 -2.28 1.72
N ARG A 417 15.50 -2.37 2.50
CA ARG A 417 15.31 -1.62 3.75
C ARG A 417 16.49 -1.74 4.73
N HIS A 418 17.11 -2.92 4.83
CA HIS A 418 18.25 -3.16 5.72
C HIS A 418 19.50 -2.41 5.27
N LEU A 419 19.70 -2.33 3.95
CA LEU A 419 20.80 -1.56 3.37
C LEU A 419 20.52 -0.06 3.46
N ARG A 420 19.28 0.36 3.20
CA ARG A 420 18.84 1.77 3.30
C ARG A 420 19.05 2.33 4.70
N GLN A 421 18.71 1.58 5.73
CA GLN A 421 18.90 2.01 7.12
C GLN A 421 20.34 2.46 7.39
N GLN A 422 21.34 1.70 6.94
CA GLN A 422 22.76 2.04 7.12
C GLN A 422 23.24 3.10 6.12
N TYR A 423 22.75 3.06 4.88
CA TYR A 423 23.13 4.02 3.84
C TYR A 423 22.66 5.44 4.16
N ASP A 424 21.44 5.59 4.67
CA ASP A 424 20.84 6.89 4.98
C ASP A 424 21.44 7.49 6.27
N GLN A 425 21.73 6.66 7.28
CA GLN A 425 22.44 7.10 8.51
C GLN A 425 23.82 7.70 8.24
N THR A 426 24.46 7.30 7.15
CA THR A 426 25.80 7.77 6.75
C THR A 426 25.76 8.87 5.70
N GLY A 427 24.59 9.46 5.41
CA GLY A 427 24.46 10.50 4.39
C GLY A 427 24.81 10.03 2.97
N GLY A 428 24.74 8.71 2.72
CA GLY A 428 25.07 8.12 1.43
C GLY A 428 26.57 7.84 1.20
N GLU A 429 27.39 7.94 2.24
CA GLU A 429 28.84 7.69 2.21
C GLU A 429 29.22 6.28 2.73
N LEU A 430 28.25 5.41 3.03
CA LEU A 430 28.46 4.04 3.51
C LEU A 430 29.59 3.30 2.75
N TYR A 431 29.63 3.47 1.43
CA TYR A 431 30.51 2.76 0.51
C TYR A 431 31.95 3.27 0.47
N GLU A 432 32.22 4.44 1.05
CA GLU A 432 33.53 5.11 1.07
C GLU A 432 34.27 4.88 2.39
N ARG A 433 33.64 4.17 3.33
CA ARG A 433 34.17 3.92 4.66
C ARG A 433 35.35 2.94 4.68
N PRO A 434 36.36 3.16 5.56
CA PRO A 434 37.44 2.20 5.78
C PRO A 434 36.98 0.85 6.35
N ASP A 435 35.91 0.85 7.15
CA ASP A 435 35.33 -0.31 7.84
C ASP A 435 34.14 -0.94 7.08
N LEU A 436 34.04 -0.66 5.78
CA LEU A 436 32.95 -1.10 4.89
C LEU A 436 32.58 -2.58 5.02
N PHE A 437 33.58 -3.46 5.17
CA PHE A 437 33.32 -4.90 5.31
C PHE A 437 32.44 -5.21 6.53
N TYR A 438 32.73 -4.60 7.67
CA TYR A 438 31.97 -4.81 8.91
C TYR A 438 30.56 -4.22 8.79
N ALA A 439 30.43 -3.04 8.19
CA ALA A 439 29.14 -2.41 7.96
C ALA A 439 28.25 -3.29 7.05
N LEU A 440 28.78 -3.77 5.92
CA LEU A 440 28.05 -4.66 5.02
C LEU A 440 27.79 -6.04 5.62
N SER A 441 28.68 -6.55 6.48
CA SER A 441 28.44 -7.81 7.20
C SER A 441 27.23 -7.69 8.12
N GLY A 442 27.10 -6.56 8.83
CA GLY A 442 25.92 -6.25 9.64
C GLY A 442 24.64 -6.19 8.80
N VAL A 443 24.66 -5.46 7.68
CA VAL A 443 23.53 -5.39 6.74
C VAL A 443 23.14 -6.77 6.23
N PHE A 444 24.12 -7.56 5.80
CA PHE A 444 23.89 -8.91 5.29
C PHE A 444 23.27 -9.81 6.36
N GLN A 445 23.78 -9.78 7.59
CA GLN A 445 23.21 -10.53 8.70
C GLN A 445 21.76 -10.12 9.00
N SER A 446 21.45 -8.82 8.98
CA SER A 446 20.08 -8.33 9.16
C SER A 446 19.14 -8.80 8.06
N MET A 447 19.61 -8.87 6.80
CA MET A 447 18.83 -9.44 5.69
C MET A 447 18.52 -10.92 5.90
N LEU A 448 19.50 -11.71 6.36
CA LEU A 448 19.32 -13.15 6.62
C LEU A 448 18.40 -13.43 7.81
N GLN A 449 18.30 -12.49 8.76
CA GLN A 449 17.42 -12.58 9.93
C GLN A 449 16.03 -11.98 9.68
N ASP A 450 15.76 -11.46 8.47
CA ASP A 450 14.45 -10.89 8.13
C ASP A 450 13.37 -11.98 8.18
N PRO A 451 12.24 -11.76 8.87
CA PRO A 451 11.14 -12.74 8.94
C PRO A 451 10.57 -13.14 7.57
N ASN A 452 10.71 -12.27 6.57
CA ASN A 452 10.26 -12.51 5.20
C ASN A 452 11.38 -13.05 4.29
N PHE A 453 12.55 -13.40 4.82
CA PHE A 453 13.64 -13.99 4.06
C PHE A 453 13.33 -15.46 3.76
N PRO A 454 13.17 -15.86 2.49
CA PRO A 454 12.70 -17.20 2.15
C PRO A 454 13.83 -18.25 2.09
N GLY A 455 15.02 -17.91 2.60
CA GLY A 455 16.25 -18.69 2.46
C GLY A 455 16.98 -18.40 1.15
N ALA A 456 18.29 -18.66 1.11
CA ALA A 456 19.09 -18.52 -0.11
C ALA A 456 20.26 -19.52 -0.16
N CYS A 457 20.62 -19.90 -1.38
CA CYS A 457 21.88 -20.57 -1.68
C CYS A 457 22.94 -19.53 -2.03
N PHE A 458 24.11 -19.63 -1.38
CA PHE A 458 25.25 -18.75 -1.59
C PHE A 458 26.39 -19.50 -2.30
N ILE A 459 26.92 -18.96 -3.39
CA ILE A 459 28.00 -19.59 -4.20
C ILE A 459 29.19 -18.65 -4.42
#